data_AF-A0A840EPL0-F1
#
_entry.id   AF-A0A840EPL0-F1
#
_cell.length_a   1.000
_cell.length_b   1.000
_cell.length_c   1.000
_cell.angle_alpha   90.00
_cell.angle_beta   90.00
_cell.angle_gamma   90.00
#
_symmetry.space_group_name_H-M   'P 1'
#
loop_
_entity.id
_entity.type
_entity.pdbx_description
1 polymer ?
#
loop_
_entity_poly.entity_id
_entity_poly.type
_entity_poly.pdbx_seq_one_letter_code
_entity_poly.pdbx_strand_id
1 'polypeptide(L)' 'MQMECGADALDNRVEFGVWGGMTERQRRALLRQHPEVTSWAAFFEAQRRRQRIGAVPD' A
#
# COMPACT_ATOMS: atom_id res chain seq x y z
N MET A 1 -2.18 3.04 11.94
CA MET A 1 -3.42 2.26 11.91
C MET A 1 -4.05 2.09 10.52
N GLN A 2 -4.49 3.12 9.78
CA GLN A 2 -5.18 2.88 8.50
C GLN A 2 -4.30 2.23 7.40
N MET A 3 -3.03 2.62 7.23
CA MET A 3 -2.18 2.03 6.18
C MET A 3 -1.81 0.57 6.41
N GLU A 4 -1.75 0.13 7.67
CA GLU A 4 -1.43 -1.27 8.02
C GLU A 4 -2.56 -2.18 7.53
N CYS A 5 -3.81 -1.76 7.76
CA CYS A 5 -5.02 -2.44 7.27
C CYS A 5 -5.05 -2.62 5.74
N GLY A 6 -4.55 -1.65 4.98
CA GLY A 6 -4.48 -1.73 3.51
C GLY A 6 -3.35 -2.63 2.99
N ALA A 7 -2.19 -2.59 3.63
CA ALA A 7 -1.07 -3.48 3.31
C ALA A 7 -1.42 -4.94 3.58
N ASP A 8 -1.99 -5.23 4.76
CA ASP A 8 -2.46 -6.58 5.12
C ASP A 8 -3.50 -7.12 4.13
N ALA A 9 -4.43 -6.29 3.67
CA ALA A 9 -5.43 -6.71 2.68
C ALA A 9 -4.82 -7.03 1.30
N LEU A 10 -3.73 -6.36 0.93
CA LEU A 10 -2.98 -6.65 -0.30
C LEU A 10 -2.12 -7.92 -0.16
N ASP A 11 -1.39 -8.05 0.96
CA ASP A 11 -0.53 -9.20 1.26
C ASP A 11 -1.36 -10.50 1.35
N ASN A 12 -2.56 -10.43 1.95
CA ASN A 12 -3.47 -11.58 2.09
C ASN A 12 -4.49 -11.73 0.96
N ARG A 13 -4.42 -10.89 -0.09
CA ARG A 13 -5.35 -10.90 -1.24
C ARG A 13 -6.83 -10.90 -0.86
N VAL A 14 -7.21 -10.11 0.13
CA VAL A 14 -8.60 -10.01 0.60
C VAL A 14 -9.49 -9.51 -0.54
N GLU A 15 -10.44 -10.34 -0.96
CA GLU A 15 -11.28 -10.07 -2.13
C GLU A 15 -12.28 -8.94 -1.91
N PHE A 16 -12.83 -8.81 -0.70
CA PHE A 16 -13.98 -7.92 -0.45
C PHE A 16 -13.72 -6.80 0.55
N GLY A 17 -14.42 -5.68 0.39
CA GLY A 17 -14.46 -4.56 1.35
C GLY A 17 -13.40 -3.48 1.16
N VAL A 18 -13.48 -2.43 1.98
CA VAL A 18 -12.55 -1.28 1.97
C VAL A 18 -11.56 -1.42 3.12
N TRP A 19 -10.27 -1.42 2.79
CA TRP A 19 -9.18 -1.66 3.75
C TRP A 19 -8.15 -0.55 3.63
N GLY A 20 -7.86 0.13 4.74
CA GLY A 20 -6.93 1.27 4.75
C GLY A 20 -7.27 2.41 3.79
N GLY A 21 -8.56 2.62 3.51
CA GLY A 21 -9.05 3.60 2.53
C GLY A 21 -9.04 3.13 1.07
N MET A 22 -8.69 1.87 0.80
CA MET A 22 -8.60 1.32 -0.55
C MET A 22 -9.79 0.40 -0.88
N THR A 23 -10.46 0.68 -1.99
CA THR A 23 -11.46 -0.21 -2.59
C THR A 23 -10.82 -1.45 -3.21
N GLU A 24 -11.62 -2.49 -3.43
CA GLU A 24 -11.20 -3.70 -4.15
C GLU A 24 -10.61 -3.39 -5.54
N ARG A 25 -11.23 -2.44 -6.26
CA ARG A 25 -10.77 -1.99 -7.58
C ARG A 25 -9.36 -1.39 -7.51
N GLN A 26 -9.09 -0.56 -6.51
CA GLN A 26 -7.77 0.03 -6.30
C GLN A 26 -6.74 -1.03 -5.92
N ARG A 27 -7.09 -1.99 -5.05
CA ARG A 27 -6.19 -3.10 -4.69
C ARG A 27 -5.83 -3.97 -5.90
N ARG A 28 -6.82 -4.36 -6.72
CA ARG A 28 -6.59 -5.12 -7.96
C ARG A 28 -5.74 -4.36 -8.97
N ALA A 29 -5.90 -3.04 -9.06
CA ALA A 29 -5.06 -2.21 -9.94
C ALA A 29 -3.60 -2.24 -9.49
N LEU A 30 -3.34 -2.10 -8.19
CA LEU A 30 -1.99 -2.16 -7.63
C LEU A 30 -1.32 -3.52 -7.83
N LEU A 31 -2.03 -4.62 -7.55
CA LEU A 31 -1.52 -5.97 -7.78
C LEU A 31 -1.16 -6.23 -9.26
N ARG A 32 -1.87 -5.60 -10.20
CA ARG A 32 -1.53 -5.68 -11.63
C ARG A 32 -0.36 -4.79 -12.04
N GLN A 33 -0.22 -3.62 -11.42
CA GLN A 33 0.83 -2.65 -11.74
C GLN A 33 2.19 -3.05 -11.15
N HIS A 34 2.17 -3.73 -10.00
CA HIS A 34 3.37 -4.15 -9.28
C HIS A 34 3.35 -5.66 -8.99
N PRO A 35 3.38 -6.52 -10.02
CA PRO A 35 3.42 -7.96 -9.83
C PRO A 35 4.70 -8.44 -9.11
N GLU A 36 5.76 -7.62 -9.08
CA GLU A 36 7.04 -7.88 -8.42
C GLU A 36 7.01 -7.67 -6.90
N VAL A 37 6.00 -6.99 -6.36
CA VAL A 37 5.93 -6.65 -4.93
C VAL A 37 5.45 -7.85 -4.13
N THR A 38 6.32 -8.36 -3.27
CA THR A 38 6.06 -9.51 -2.38
C THR A 38 5.71 -9.12 -0.95
N SER A 39 5.93 -7.85 -0.58
CA SER A 39 5.51 -7.28 0.71
C SER A 39 5.04 -5.85 0.54
N TRP A 40 3.73 -5.64 0.62
CA TRP A 40 3.11 -4.33 0.47
C TRP A 40 3.37 -3.42 1.67
N ALA A 41 3.51 -3.99 2.86
CA ALA A 41 3.93 -3.24 4.05
C ALA A 41 5.29 -2.56 3.83
N ALA A 42 6.30 -3.31 3.37
CA ALA A 42 7.62 -2.78 3.06
C ALA A 42 7.60 -1.76 1.91
N PHE A 43 6.80 -2.02 0.87
CA PHE A 43 6.61 -1.10 -0.25
C PHE A 43 6.08 0.27 0.20
N PHE A 44 5.02 0.29 1.01
CA PHE A 44 4.46 1.55 1.52
C PHE A 44 5.37 2.24 2.54
N GLU A 45 6.12 1.49 3.35
CA GLU A 45 7.13 2.07 4.24
C GLU A 45 8.26 2.75 3.46
N ALA A 46 8.76 2.13 2.39
CA ALA A 46 9.76 2.71 1.50
C ALA A 46 9.24 3.99 0.82
N GLN A 47 7.97 3.99 0.35
CA GLN A 47 7.33 5.20 -0.18
C GLN A 47 7.23 6.32 0.86
N ARG A 48 6.79 6.02 2.10
CA ARG A 48 6.72 7.01 3.18
C ARG A 48 8.07 7.58 3.54
N ARG A 49 9.12 6.76 3.58
CA ARG A 49 10.50 7.22 3.81
C ARG A 49 10.94 8.19 2.71
N ARG A 50 10.68 7.88 1.43
CA ARG A 50 10.97 8.80 0.32
C ARG A 50 10.22 10.14 0.46
N GLN A 51 8.94 10.11 0.83
CA GLN A 51 8.15 11.34 1.03
C GLN A 51 8.68 12.19 2.19
N ARG A 52 9.15 11.56 3.27
CA ARG A 52 9.76 12.27 4.41
C ARG A 52 11.11 12.90 4.08
N ILE A 53 11.91 12.25 3.23
CA ILE A 53 13.22 12.78 2.80
C ILE A 53 13.05 13.94 1.79
N GLY A 54 11.98 13.94 0.98
CA GLY A 54 11.65 15.04 0.08
C GLY A 54 10.98 16.25 0.78
N ALA A 55 10.58 16.10 2.04
CA ALA A 55 10.02 17.17 2.87
C ALA A 55 11.08 17.69 3.85
N VAL A 56 12.20 18.20 3.31
CA VAL A 56 13.07 19.11 4.07
C VAL A 56 12.48 20.50 3.86
N PRO A 57 11.92 21.15 4.89
CA PRO A 57 11.60 22.57 4.81
C PRO A 57 12.90 23.38 4.88
N ASP A 58 13.00 24.42 4.03
CA ASP A 58 13.94 25.54 4.20
C ASP A 58 13.74 26.21 5.58
#